data_AF-A0A9C6X4W0-F1
#
_entry.id   AF-A0A9C6X4W0-F1
#
_cell.length_a   1.000
_cell.length_b   1.000
_cell.length_c   1.000
_cell.angle_alpha   90.00
_cell.angle_beta   90.00
_cell.angle_gamma   90.00
#
_symmetry.space_group_name_H-M   'P 1'
#
loop_
_entity.id
_entity.type
_entity.pdbx_description
1 polymer ?
#
loop_
_entity_poly.entity_id
_entity_poly.type
_entity_poly.pdbx_seq_one_letter_code
_entity_poly.pdbx_strand_id
1 'polypeptide(L)'
;MVAPTLPATVIALVIIGAALPPVVPFRVLGLFPFQGHSHNIMSKSLMEGLADRGHEVVMLSSLPLMKPRANYTDLSLAAQLPPVINTMTYDQLANAHG
;
A
#
# COMPACT_ATOMS: atom_id res chain seq x y z
N MET A 1 44.74 -18.85 23.46
CA MET A 1 44.93 -18.69 22.01
C MET A 1 43.56 -18.71 21.35
N VAL A 2 43.02 -17.56 20.96
CA VAL A 2 41.73 -17.44 20.26
C VAL A 2 42.03 -17.55 18.76
N ALA A 3 41.53 -18.60 18.11
CA ALA A 3 41.69 -18.82 16.67
C ALA A 3 41.04 -17.68 15.86
N PRO A 4 41.50 -17.40 14.62
CA PRO A 4 40.91 -16.35 13.77
C PRO A 4 39.56 -16.82 13.23
N THR A 5 38.49 -16.68 14.03
CA THR A 5 37.12 -17.07 13.67
C THR A 5 36.41 -16.02 12.81
N LEU A 6 36.93 -14.78 12.76
CA LEU A 6 36.39 -13.64 12.02
C LEU A 6 36.21 -13.88 10.51
N PRO A 7 37.19 -14.40 9.74
CA PRO A 7 36.99 -14.62 8.30
C PRO A 7 35.96 -15.72 8.03
N ALA A 8 35.91 -16.75 8.87
CA ALA A 8 34.97 -17.86 8.70
C ALA A 8 33.51 -17.44 8.97
N THR A 9 33.26 -16.59 9.97
CA THR A 9 31.92 -16.06 10.25
C THR A 9 31.44 -15.10 9.17
N VAL A 10 32.33 -14.28 8.59
CA VAL A 10 31.99 -13.39 7.46
C VAL A 10 31.61 -14.21 6.23
N ILE A 11 32.40 -15.23 5.89
CA ILE A 11 32.09 -16.12 4.76
C ILE A 11 30.75 -16.83 4.98
N ALA A 12 30.48 -17.32 6.19
CA ALA A 12 29.20 -17.94 6.53
C ALA A 12 28.02 -16.98 6.38
N LEU A 13 28.14 -15.72 6.83
CA LEU A 13 27.09 -14.71 6.66
C LEU A 13 26.82 -14.38 5.18
N VAL A 14 27.85 -14.31 4.35
CA VAL A 14 27.71 -14.05 2.91
C VAL A 14 27.01 -15.22 2.21
N ILE A 15 27.38 -16.47 2.55
CA ILE A 15 26.73 -17.67 2.00
C ILE A 15 25.26 -17.74 2.44
N ILE A 16 24.95 -17.43 3.69
CA ILE A 16 23.58 -17.40 4.21
C ILE A 16 22.76 -16.31 3.49
N GLY A 17 23.31 -15.12 3.28
CA GLY A 17 22.64 -14.04 2.55
C GLY A 17 22.35 -14.39 1.09
N ALA A 18 23.28 -15.08 0.42
CA ALA A 18 23.14 -15.49 -0.98
C ALA A 18 22.18 -16.67 -1.20
N ALA A 19 21.96 -17.50 -0.17
CA ALA A 19 21.04 -18.64 -0.22
C ALA A 19 19.55 -18.24 -0.04
N LEU A 20 19.27 -16.97 0.31
CA LEU A 20 17.90 -16.49 0.41
C LEU A 20 17.30 -16.25 -0.99
N PRO A 21 16.03 -16.63 -1.22
CA PRO A 21 15.38 -16.38 -2.49
C PRO A 21 15.28 -14.86 -2.76
N PRO A 22 15.39 -14.42 -4.02
CA PRO A 22 15.25 -13.00 -4.37
C PRO A 22 13.84 -12.53 -4.02
N VAL A 23 13.73 -11.44 -3.24
CA VAL A 23 12.47 -10.74 -3.01
C VAL A 23 12.17 -9.96 -4.29
N VAL A 24 11.13 -10.39 -5.02
CA VAL A 24 10.69 -9.72 -6.25
C VAL A 24 9.57 -8.72 -5.89
N PRO A 25 9.83 -7.41 -5.92
CA PRO A 25 8.79 -6.42 -5.67
C PRO A 25 7.80 -6.41 -6.84
N PHE A 26 6.56 -6.82 -6.56
CA PHE A 26 5.44 -6.71 -7.50
C PHE A 26 4.88 -5.28 -7.61
N ARG A 27 4.31 -4.95 -8.77
CA ARG A 27 3.53 -3.73 -9.01
C ARG A 27 2.05 -4.04 -8.84
N VAL A 28 1.38 -3.39 -7.90
CA VAL A 28 -0.01 -3.66 -7.51
C VAL A 28 -0.87 -2.43 -7.77
N LEU A 29 -1.98 -2.61 -8.50
CA LEU A 29 -2.98 -1.57 -8.74
C LEU A 29 -4.19 -1.79 -7.83
N GLY A 30 -4.47 -0.85 -6.94
CA GLY A 30 -5.63 -0.83 -6.04
C GLY A 30 -6.78 -0.02 -6.63
N LEU A 31 -7.86 -0.71 -7.02
CA LEU A 31 -9.11 -0.10 -7.47
C LEU A 31 -10.23 -0.46 -6.47
N PHE A 32 -10.80 0.56 -5.84
CA PHE A 32 -11.87 0.37 -4.87
C PHE A 32 -13.07 1.22 -5.28
N PRO A 33 -14.23 0.60 -5.58
CA PRO A 33 -15.35 1.29 -6.21
C PRO A 33 -16.10 2.25 -5.27
N PHE A 34 -15.99 2.02 -3.96
CA PHE A 34 -16.72 2.80 -2.97
C PHE A 34 -15.83 3.83 -2.27
N GLN A 35 -16.24 5.09 -2.37
CA GLN A 35 -15.50 6.24 -1.87
C GLN A 35 -15.83 6.64 -0.41
N GLY A 36 -16.55 5.80 0.33
CA GLY A 36 -16.82 6.03 1.74
C GLY A 36 -15.56 5.95 2.58
N HIS A 37 -15.47 6.81 3.62
CA HIS A 37 -14.30 6.88 4.49
C HIS A 37 -13.93 5.52 5.14
N SER A 38 -14.94 4.77 5.60
CA SER A 38 -14.75 3.45 6.23
C SER A 38 -14.12 2.42 5.27
N HIS A 39 -14.60 2.35 4.03
CA HIS A 39 -14.05 1.46 3.01
C HIS A 39 -12.64 1.89 2.61
N ASN A 40 -12.40 3.19 2.50
CA ASN A 40 -11.09 3.71 2.16
C ASN A 40 -10.04 3.36 3.22
N ILE A 41 -10.36 3.46 4.52
CA ILE A 41 -9.42 3.09 5.60
C ILE A 41 -8.96 1.64 5.47
N MET A 42 -9.89 0.71 5.20
CA MET A 42 -9.56 -0.71 5.01
C MET A 42 -8.67 -0.93 3.79
N SER A 43 -9.05 -0.35 2.65
CA SER A 43 -8.29 -0.45 1.40
C SER A 43 -6.88 0.13 1.54
N LYS A 44 -6.78 1.29 2.18
CA LYS A 44 -5.53 2.00 2.42
C LYS A 44 -4.59 1.23 3.33
N SER A 45 -5.07 0.64 4.42
CA SER A 45 -4.22 -0.14 5.32
C SER A 45 -3.60 -1.36 4.62
N LEU A 46 -4.34 -2.00 3.72
CA LEU A 46 -3.83 -3.08 2.88
C LEU A 46 -2.75 -2.58 1.91
N MET A 47 -3.00 -1.49 1.16
CA MET A 47 -2.05 -0.94 0.20
C MET A 47 -0.78 -0.43 0.87
N GLU A 48 -0.89 0.22 2.03
CA GLU A 48 0.25 0.65 2.83
C GLU A 48 1.08 -0.55 3.32
N GLY A 49 0.43 -1.62 3.79
CA GLY A 49 1.12 -2.84 4.23
C GLY A 49 1.85 -3.59 3.10
N LEU A 50 1.42 -3.43 1.85
CA LEU A 50 2.11 -3.92 0.66
C LEU A 50 3.31 -3.02 0.31
N ALA A 51 3.12 -1.70 0.35
CA ALA A 51 4.20 -0.72 0.12
C ALA A 51 5.35 -0.91 1.11
N ASP A 52 5.03 -1.12 2.39
CA ASP A 52 6.02 -1.35 3.46
C ASP A 52 6.80 -2.65 3.27
N ARG A 53 6.23 -3.64 2.57
CA ARG A 53 6.92 -4.89 2.19
C ARG A 53 7.81 -4.74 0.95
N GLY A 54 7.87 -3.55 0.37
CA GLY A 54 8.68 -3.24 -0.81
C GLY A 54 7.95 -3.40 -2.14
N HIS A 55 6.64 -3.67 -2.14
CA HIS A 55 5.85 -3.66 -3.37
C HIS A 55 5.61 -2.22 -3.85
N GLU A 56 5.59 -2.00 -5.16
CA GLU A 56 5.15 -0.73 -5.73
C GLU A 56 3.63 -0.77 -5.84
N VAL A 57 2.95 0.10 -5.11
CA VAL A 57 1.49 0.17 -5.13
C VAL A 57 1.04 1.46 -5.80
N VAL A 58 0.02 1.35 -6.63
CA VAL A 58 -0.70 2.49 -7.22
C VAL A 58 -2.14 2.37 -6.75
N MET A 59 -2.62 3.30 -5.95
CA MET A 59 -4.01 3.32 -5.50
C MET A 59 -4.76 4.46 -6.19
N LEU A 60 -5.90 4.12 -6.79
CA LEU A 60 -6.88 5.11 -7.24
C LEU A 60 -7.82 5.40 -6.07
N SER A 61 -7.79 6.61 -5.53
CA SER A 61 -8.51 6.96 -4.31
C SER A 61 -9.26 8.28 -4.45
N SER A 62 -10.50 8.34 -3.98
CA SER A 62 -11.22 9.61 -3.78
C SER A 62 -10.71 10.39 -2.56
N LEU A 63 -9.97 9.72 -1.67
CA LEU A 63 -9.42 10.28 -0.44
C LEU A 63 -7.90 10.18 -0.50
N PRO A 64 -7.21 11.27 -0.89
CA PRO A 64 -5.77 11.23 -1.08
C PRO A 64 -5.03 11.04 0.23
N LEU A 65 -3.85 10.44 0.14
CA LEU A 65 -2.86 10.35 1.19
C LEU A 65 -2.48 11.74 1.71
N MET A 66 -2.50 11.90 3.04
CA MET A 66 -2.05 13.12 3.70
C MET A 66 -0.53 13.32 3.62
N LYS A 67 0.23 12.23 3.52
CA LYS A 67 1.69 12.25 3.43
C LYS A 67 2.13 11.30 2.31
N PRO A 68 3.00 11.74 1.40
CA PRO A 68 3.62 10.86 0.42
C PRO A 68 4.36 9.72 1.12
N ARG A 69 4.31 8.52 0.54
CA ARG A 69 4.98 7.32 1.06
C ARG A 69 5.84 6.70 -0.03
N ALA A 70 6.99 6.15 0.33
CA ALA A 70 7.84 5.44 -0.62
C ALA A 70 7.09 4.23 -1.18
N ASN A 71 7.29 3.94 -2.47
CA ASN A 71 6.64 2.83 -3.19
C ASN A 71 5.10 2.89 -3.21
N TYR A 72 4.49 4.04 -2.91
CA TYR A 72 3.05 4.26 -2.95
C TYR A 72 2.73 5.48 -3.81
N THR A 73 2.05 5.24 -4.93
CA THR A 73 1.50 6.29 -5.77
C THR A 73 0.00 6.41 -5.53
N ASP A 74 -0.46 7.59 -5.13
CA ASP A 74 -1.87 7.88 -4.95
C ASP A 74 -2.40 8.72 -6.12
N LEU A 75 -3.37 8.16 -6.84
CA LEU A 75 -4.08 8.82 -7.92
C LEU A 75 -5.40 9.33 -7.36
N SER A 76 -5.41 10.63 -7.02
CA SER A 76 -6.58 11.28 -6.44
C SER A 76 -7.71 11.46 -7.47
N LEU A 77 -8.88 10.94 -7.14
CA LEU A 77 -10.15 11.19 -7.82
C LEU A 77 -11.04 12.21 -7.09
N ALA A 78 -10.51 12.87 -6.06
CA ALA A 78 -11.28 13.78 -5.21
C ALA A 78 -11.94 14.94 -5.97
N ALA A 79 -11.36 15.37 -7.10
CA ALA A 79 -11.90 16.44 -7.92
C ALA A 79 -12.99 15.97 -8.90
N GLN A 80 -13.07 14.67 -9.15
CA GLN A 80 -13.92 14.05 -10.17
C GLN A 80 -15.17 13.39 -9.58
N LEU A 81 -15.17 13.12 -8.28
CA LEU A 81 -16.25 12.44 -7.59
C LEU A 81 -16.93 13.35 -6.56
N PRO A 82 -18.27 13.27 -6.42
CA PRO A 82 -18.97 14.01 -5.37
C PRO A 82 -18.55 13.48 -3.98
N PRO A 83 -18.35 14.36 -2.99
CA PRO A 83 -17.97 13.94 -1.64
C PRO A 83 -19.09 13.13 -1.00
N VAL A 84 -18.74 11.96 -0.47
CA VAL A 84 -19.69 11.06 0.22
C VAL A 84 -19.54 11.15 1.74
N ILE A 85 -18.53 11.87 2.23
CA ILE A 85 -18.33 12.09 3.66
C ILE A 85 -19.24 13.24 4.12
N ASN A 86 -20.19 12.94 5.01
CA ASN A 86 -21.11 13.91 5.63
C ASN A 86 -21.94 14.77 4.66
N THR A 87 -22.01 14.39 3.37
CA THR A 87 -22.70 15.16 2.33
C THR A 87 -23.77 14.31 1.60
N MET A 88 -23.99 13.07 2.04
CA MET A 88 -25.07 12.25 1.49
C MET A 88 -26.44 12.79 1.91
N THR A 89 -27.24 13.15 0.92
CA THR A 89 -28.64 13.55 1.08
C THR A 89 -29.58 12.35 0.95
N TYR A 90 -30.80 12.49 1.48
CA TYR A 90 -31.82 11.45 1.35
C TYR A 90 -32.12 11.13 -0.12
N ASP A 91 -32.22 12.15 -0.98
CA ASP A 91 -32.50 11.96 -2.40
C ASP A 91 -31.40 11.17 -3.11
N GLN A 92 -30.13 11.38 -2.73
CA GLN A 92 -29.02 10.59 -3.27
C GLN A 92 -29.09 9.11 -2.84
N LEU A 93 -29.57 8.83 -1.63
CA LEU A 93 -29.78 7.45 -1.16
C LEU A 93 -31.00 6.80 -1.83
N ALA A 94 -32.10 7.53 -1.96
CA ALA A 94 -33.32 7.05 -2.60
C ALA A 94 -33.10 6.70 -4.08
N ASN A 95 -32.23 7.45 -4.77
CA ASN A 95 -31.89 7.21 -6.17
C ASN A 95 -30.70 6.24 -6.37
N ALA A 96 -30.01 5.83 -5.29
CA ALA A 96 -28.90 4.86 -5.38
C ALA A 96 -29.39 3.41 -5.52
N HIS A 97 -30.63 3.14 -5.13
CA HIS A 97 -31.34 1.90 -5.38
C HIS A 97 -32.32 2.16 -6.53
N GLY A 98 -31.90 1.86 -7.77
CA GLY A 98 -32.82 1.83 -8.91
C GLY A 98 -33.92 0.79 -8.70
#